data_AF-A0A938XEQ0-F1
#
_entry.id   AF-A0A938XEQ0-F1
#
_cell.length_a   1.000
_cell.length_b   1.000
_cell.length_c   1.000
_cell.angle_alpha   90.00
_cell.angle_beta   90.00
_cell.angle_gamma   90.00
#
_symmetry.space_group_name_H-M   'P 1'
#
loop_
_entity.id
_entity.type
_entity.pdbx_description
1 polymer ?
#
loop_
_entity_poly.entity_id
_entity_poly.type
_entity_poly.pdbx_seq_one_letter_code
_entity_poly.pdbx_strand_id
1 'polypeptide(L)' 'MRLGWTTGKYSTTYRAVKTVRINGKNKTQIVKSFGSEKYIRETYGVSDAKAWAKE' A
#
# COMPACT_ATOMS: atom_id res chain seq x y z
N MET A 1 -11.21 -2.47 1.97
CA MET A 1 -10.11 -2.27 0.99
C MET A 1 -9.00 -3.26 1.36
N ARG A 2 -8.10 -3.63 0.44
CA ARG A 2 -6.99 -4.56 0.76
C ARG A 2 -5.65 -3.82 0.72
N LEU A 3 -4.73 -4.20 1.60
CA LEU A 3 -3.37 -3.71 1.54
C LEU A 3 -2.64 -4.37 0.37
N GLY A 4 -2.17 -3.56 -0.58
CA GLY A 4 -1.23 -3.96 -1.61
C GLY A 4 0.16 -3.42 -1.27
N TRP A 5 1.19 -4.22 -1.49
CA TRP A 5 2.56 -3.75 -1.38
C TRP A 5 3.37 -4.17 -2.59
N THR A 6 4.45 -3.44 -2.85
CA THR A 6 5.43 -3.81 -3.85
C THR A 6 6.80 -3.71 -3.23
N THR A 7 7.51 -4.83 -3.25
CA THR A 7 8.87 -4.94 -2.72
C THR A 7 9.83 -4.78 -3.88
N GLY A 8 10.56 -3.67 -3.88
CA GLY A 8 11.75 -3.48 -4.72
C GLY A 8 13.01 -3.95 -3.99
N LYS A 9 14.16 -3.85 -4.66
CA LYS A 9 15.46 -4.30 -4.11
C LYS A 9 15.83 -3.64 -2.77
N TYR A 10 15.39 -2.40 -2.55
CA TYR A 10 15.80 -1.58 -1.39
C TYR A 10 14.64 -1.02 -0.57
N SER A 11 13.39 -1.23 -0.99
CA SER A 11 12.24 -0.66 -0.29
C SER A 11 10.95 -1.42 -0.59
N THR A 12 10.07 -1.45 0.41
CA THR A 12 8.69 -1.91 0.26
C THR A 12 7.78 -0.69 0.24
N THR A 13 6.95 -0.55 -0.78
CA THR A 13 5.96 0.52 -0.89
C THR A 13 4.57 -0.01 -0.61
N TYR A 14 3.85 0.63 0.31
CA TYR A 14 2.52 0.23 0.75
C TYR A 14 1.43 1.08 0.08
N ARG A 15 0.31 0.44 -0.28
CA ARG A 15 -0.80 1.06 -1.01
C ARG A 15 -2.13 0.44 -0.56
N ALA A 16 -3.16 1.24 -0.36
CA ALA A 16 -4.53 0.73 -0.28
C ALA A 16 -5.05 0.49 -1.69
N VAL A 17 -5.46 -0.75 -1.98
CA VAL A 17 -6.05 -1.11 -3.27
C VAL A 17 -7.46 -1.68 -3.09
N LYS A 18 -8.32 -1.44 -4.07
CA LYS A 18 -9.65 -2.04 -4.14
C LYS A 18 -9.82 -2.76 -5.46
N THR A 19 -10.62 -3.82 -5.46
CA THR A 19 -11.04 -4.47 -6.69
C THR A 19 -12.24 -3.70 -7.23
N VAL A 20 -12.16 -3.27 -8.48
CA VAL A 20 -13.27 -2.65 -9.21
C VAL A 20 -13.58 -3.49 -10.44
N ARG A 21 -14.86 -3.59 -10.79
CA ARG A 21 -15.28 -4.25 -12.01
C ARG A 21 -15.44 -3.21 -13.11
N ILE A 22 -14.59 -3.29 -14.14
CA ILE A 22 -14.60 -2.37 -15.28
C ILE A 22 -14.73 -3.23 -16.54
N ASN A 23 -15.77 -2.98 -17.32
CA ASN A 23 -16.07 -3.71 -18.56
C ASN A 23 -16.13 -5.23 -18.35
N GLY A 24 -16.87 -5.69 -17.34
CA GLY A 24 -17.05 -7.10 -17.00
C GLY A 24 -15.85 -7.78 -16.32
N LYS A 25 -14.65 -7.17 -16.35
CA LYS A 25 -13.42 -7.72 -15.77
C LYS A 25 -13.06 -7.08 -14.43
N ASN A 26 -12.48 -7.87 -13.54
CA ASN A 26 -11.95 -7.38 -12.27
C ASN A 26 -10.60 -6.69 -12.51
N LYS A 27 -10.48 -5.44 -12.08
CA LYS A 27 -9.24 -4.67 -12.07
C LYS A 27 -8.88 -4.27 -10.64
N THR A 28 -7.58 -4.24 -10.35
CA THR A 28 -7.07 -3.69 -9.09
C THR A 28 -6.85 -2.20 -9.28
N GLN A 29 -7.53 -1.36 -8.49
CA GLN A 29 -7.35 0.08 -8.50
C GLN A 29 -6.66 0.52 -7.21
N ILE A 30 -5.64 1.36 -7.34
CA ILE A 30 -4.98 2.01 -6.20
C ILE A 30 -5.89 3.13 -5.71
N VAL A 31 -6.28 3.07 -4.44
CA VAL A 31 -7.14 4.07 -3.79
C VAL A 31 -6.29 5.12 -3.07
N LYS A 32 -5.25 4.67 -2.37
CA LYS A 32 -4.33 5.53 -1.61
C LYS A 32 -2.92 4.96 -1.66
N SER A 33 -1.93 5.82 -1.83
CA SER A 33 -0.52 5.45 -1.69
C SER A 33 -0.03 5.91 -0.34
N PHE A 34 0.55 5.01 0.46
CA PHE A 34 1.13 5.35 1.77
C PHE A 34 2.61 5.71 1.66
N GLY A 35 3.25 5.33 0.56
CA GLY A 35 4.68 5.55 0.34
C GLY A 35 5.53 4.35 0.74
N SER A 36 6.85 4.55 0.77
CA SER A 36 7.81 3.52 1.13
C SER A 36 7.81 3.26 2.64
N GLU A 37 8.24 2.08 3.05
CA GLU A 37 8.44 1.72 4.44
C GLU A 37 9.28 2.76 5.18
N LYS A 38 10.38 3.21 4.55
CA LYS A 38 11.26 4.23 5.12
C LYS A 38 10.51 5.56 5.34
N TYR A 39 9.77 6.02 4.34
CA TYR A 39 8.96 7.24 4.44
C TYR A 39 7.93 7.15 5.57
N ILE A 40 7.24 6.01 5.70
CA ILE A 40 6.23 5.80 6.73
C ILE A 40 6.87 5.81 8.13
N ARG A 41 8.01 5.13 8.30
CA ARG A 41 8.76 5.13 9.56
C ARG A 41 9.25 6.53 9.94
N GLU A 42 9.80 7.27 8.99
CA GLU A 42 10.35 8.62 9.23
C GLU A 42 9.24 9.65 9.49
N THR A 43 8.12 9.56 8.78
CA THR A 43 7.01 10.53 8.87
C THR A 43 6.11 10.28 10.08
N TYR A 44 5.76 9.02 10.34
CA TYR A 44 4.80 8.65 11.37
C TYR A 44 5.44 8.05 12.63
N GLY A 45 6.76 7.87 12.65
CA GLY A 45 7.50 7.34 13.80
C GLY A 45 7.16 5.88 14.14
N VAL A 46 6.51 5.14 13.22
CA VAL A 46 6.07 3.77 13.46
C VAL A 46 7.21 2.78 13.24
N SER A 47 7.28 1.73 14.06
CA SER A 47 8.26 0.64 13.89
C SER A 47 7.84 -0.35 12.80
N ASP A 48 6.55 -0.71 12.77
CA ASP A 48 5.95 -1.60 11.78
C ASP A 48 5.06 -0.83 10.79
N ALA A 49 5.66 -0.41 9.67
CA ALA A 49 4.96 0.29 8.59
C ALA A 49 3.86 -0.57 7.93
N LYS A 50 3.98 -1.90 7.98
CA LYS A 50 3.01 -2.81 7.36
C LYS A 50 1.74 -2.89 8.20
N ALA A 51 1.89 -3.00 9.53
CA ALA A 51 0.76 -2.95 10.45
C ALA A 51 0.04 -1.61 10.35
N TRP A 52 0.79 -0.51 10.33
CA TRP A 52 0.24 0.84 10.16
C TRP A 52 -0.52 1.01 8.84
N ALA A 53 0.02 0.51 7.73
CA ALA A 53 -0.64 0.62 6.43
C ALA A 53 -1.86 -0.31 6.25
N LYS A 54 -2.08 -1.26 7.18
CA LYS A 54 -3.20 -2.22 7.14
C LYS A 54 -4.49 -1.68 7.78
N GLU A 55 -4.42 -0.49 8.39
CA GLU A 55 -5.55 0.18 9.05
C GLU A 55 -6.79 0.33 8.16
#